data_AF-A0A820MQJ3-F1
#
_entry.id   AF-A0A820MQJ3-F1
#
_cell.length_a   1.000
_cell.length_b   1.000
_cell.length_c   1.000
_cell.angle_alpha   90.00
_cell.angle_beta   90.00
_cell.angle_gamma   90.00
#
_symmetry.space_group_name_H-M   'P 1'
#
loop_
_entity.id
_entity.type
_entity.pdbx_description
1 polymer ?
#
loop_
_entity_poly.entity_id
_entity_poly.type
_entity_poly.pdbx_seq_one_letter_code
_entity_poly.pdbx_strand_id
1 'polypeptide(L)' 'MSGVCTMEICQAPLCNDNVTNGNETGKDCGGETCSKCPDTWTCILNADCISGVCLMGTCQ' A
#
# COMPACT_ATOMS: atom_id res chain seq x y z
N MET A 1 0.42 -6.19 10.92
CA MET A 1 -0.52 -5.49 11.82
C MET A 1 -1.29 -4.48 10.97
N SER A 2 -2.63 -4.46 10.99
CA SER A 2 -3.45 -3.56 10.16
C SER A 2 -3.43 -2.10 10.64
N GLY A 3 -3.17 -1.82 11.93
CA GLY A 3 -3.28 -0.43 12.41
C GLY A 3 -4.71 0.13 12.40
N VAL A 4 -5.69 -0.60 11.84
CA VAL A 4 -7.12 -0.38 12.01
C VAL A 4 -7.63 -1.34 13.07
N CYS A 5 -8.13 -0.79 14.18
CA CYS A 5 -8.74 -1.57 15.26
C CYS A 5 -10.18 -1.11 15.45
N THR A 6 -11.11 -2.05 15.46
CA THR A 6 -12.52 -1.80 15.80
C THR A 6 -12.89 -2.67 16.99
N MET A 7 -13.49 -2.06 18.03
CA MET A 7 -13.85 -2.74 19.29
C MET A 7 -12.68 -3.57 19.88
N GLU A 8 -11.48 -2.99 19.95
CA GLU A 8 -10.25 -3.62 20.47
C GLU A 8 -9.71 -4.82 19.66
N ILE A 9 -10.31 -5.13 18.51
CA ILE A 9 -9.85 -6.19 17.60
C ILE A 9 -9.14 -5.54 16.40
N CYS A 10 -7.88 -5.93 16.18
CA CYS A 10 -7.15 -5.59 14.95
C CYS A 10 -7.85 -6.22 13.75
N GLN A 11 -8.32 -5.40 12.81
CA GLN A 11 -8.89 -5.90 11.57
C GLN A 11 -7.78 -6.48 10.69
N ALA A 12 -8.16 -7.29 9.70
CA ALA A 12 -7.23 -7.67 8.66
C ALA A 12 -6.90 -6.41 7.82
N PRO A 13 -5.65 -6.22 7.40
CA PRO A 13 -5.28 -5.12 6.51
C PRO A 13 -6.05 -5.25 5.18
N LEU A 14 -6.61 -4.15 4.69
CA LEU A 14 -7.39 -4.12 3.45
C LEU A 14 -6.85 -3.06 2.50
N CYS A 15 -6.83 -3.39 1.21
CA CYS A 15 -6.37 -2.51 0.12
C CYS A 15 -7.29 -1.31 -0.18
N ASN A 16 -8.15 -0.92 0.76
CA ASN A 16 -9.15 0.14 0.63
C ASN A 16 -9.62 0.66 2.01
N ASP A 17 -8.84 0.46 3.06
CA ASP A 17 -9.15 0.93 4.42
C ASP A 17 -8.59 2.33 4.74
N ASN A 18 -7.99 2.99 3.74
CA ASN A 18 -7.34 4.30 3.86
C ASN A 18 -6.15 4.33 4.82
N VAL A 19 -5.50 3.20 5.08
CA VAL A 19 -4.35 3.14 5.99
C VAL A 19 -3.26 2.30 5.37
N THR A 20 -2.06 2.88 5.17
CA THR A 20 -0.88 2.09 4.75
C THR A 20 -0.53 1.05 5.80
N ASN A 21 -0.92 -0.20 5.56
CA ASN A 21 -0.77 -1.27 6.55
C ASN A 21 -0.50 -2.65 5.94
N GLY A 22 -0.21 -3.63 6.80
CA GLY A 22 0.01 -5.00 6.33
C GLY A 22 1.18 -5.10 5.36
N ASN A 23 0.87 -5.42 4.10
CA ASN A 23 1.82 -5.59 3.01
C ASN A 23 1.82 -4.40 2.03
N GLU A 24 1.03 -3.37 2.29
CA GLU A 24 0.95 -2.20 1.43
C GLU A 24 2.22 -1.35 1.47
N THR A 25 2.63 -0.84 0.32
CA THR A 25 3.79 0.04 0.18
C THR A 25 3.39 1.50 0.00
N GLY A 26 2.14 1.73 -0.42
CA GLY A 26 1.44 3.01 -0.42
C GLY A 26 0.11 2.88 0.32
N LYS A 27 -0.61 3.98 0.52
CA LYS A 27 -1.95 3.93 1.14
C LYS A 27 -2.88 3.12 0.22
N ASP A 28 -3.53 2.05 0.66
CA ASP A 28 -4.48 1.28 -0.17
C ASP A 28 -3.88 0.67 -1.46
N CYS A 29 -2.55 0.55 -1.57
CA CYS A 29 -1.90 0.10 -2.79
C CYS A 29 -0.48 -0.44 -2.59
N GLY A 30 -0.03 -1.20 -3.58
CA GLY A 30 1.32 -1.76 -3.66
C GLY A 30 1.52 -2.99 -2.77
N GLY A 31 2.71 -3.55 -2.79
CA GLY A 31 2.98 -4.86 -2.20
C GLY A 31 2.42 -6.01 -3.04
N GLU A 32 2.56 -7.23 -2.53
CA GLU A 32 2.18 -8.44 -3.29
C GLU A 32 0.67 -8.68 -3.34
N THR A 33 -0.09 -8.14 -2.38
CA THR A 33 -1.50 -8.46 -2.17
C THR A 33 -2.45 -7.38 -2.70
N CYS A 34 -2.00 -6.14 -2.82
CA CYS A 34 -2.84 -5.02 -3.26
C CYS A 34 -2.57 -4.61 -4.70
N SER A 35 -3.52 -3.86 -5.27
CA SER A 35 -3.36 -3.28 -6.60
C SER A 35 -2.14 -2.36 -6.64
N LYS A 36 -1.49 -2.28 -7.80
CA LYS A 36 -0.35 -1.38 -7.99
C LYS A 36 -0.75 0.08 -7.74
N CYS A 37 0.16 0.82 -7.10
CA CYS A 37 0.03 2.24 -6.84
C CYS A 37 0.10 3.06 -8.13
N PRO A 38 -0.76 4.09 -8.27
CA PRO A 38 -0.69 5.03 -9.37
C PRO A 38 0.53 5.94 -9.22
N ASP A 39 0.87 6.64 -10.31
CA ASP A 39 1.97 7.59 -10.31
C ASP A 39 1.75 8.66 -9.24
N THR A 40 2.84 9.22 -8.70
CA THR A 40 2.92 10.14 -7.55
C THR A 40 2.64 9.55 -6.17
N TRP A 41 2.30 8.26 -6.08
CA TRP A 41 2.05 7.60 -4.78
C TRP A 41 3.30 6.91 -4.24
N THR A 42 3.29 6.66 -2.94
CA THR A 42 4.41 6.01 -2.25
C THR A 42 4.58 4.56 -2.71
N CYS A 43 5.83 4.14 -2.86
CA CYS A 43 6.20 2.77 -3.23
C CYS A 43 7.51 2.37 -2.55
N ILE A 44 7.77 1.06 -2.51
CA ILE A 44 9.04 0.51 -2.01
C ILE A 44 9.79 -0.21 -3.13
N LEU A 45 9.04 -0.86 -4.01
CA LEU A 45 9.53 -1.64 -5.15
C LEU A 45 8.95 -1.09 -6.44
N ASN A 46 9.74 -1.23 -7.52
CA ASN A 46 9.30 -0.96 -8.88
C ASN A 46 8.01 -1.74 -9.24
N ALA A 47 7.87 -2.96 -8.73
CA ALA A 47 6.69 -3.79 -8.95
C ALA A 47 5.40 -3.21 -8.33
N ASP A 48 5.53 -2.35 -7.31
CA ASP A 48 4.39 -1.73 -6.64
C ASP A 48 3.72 -0.67 -7.52
N CYS A 49 4.43 -0.11 -8.50
CA CYS A 49 3.93 0.96 -9.35
C CYS A 49 3.27 0.42 -10.61
N ILE A 50 2.17 1.05 -11.05
CA ILE A 50 1.52 0.73 -12.34
C ILE A 50 2.53 0.87 -13.48
N SER A 51 3.33 1.93 -13.46
CA SER A 51 4.40 2.19 -14.42
C SER A 51 5.57 1.20 -14.35
N GLY A 52 5.70 0.46 -13.25
CA GLY A 52 6.87 -0.38 -12.99
C GLY A 52 8.09 0.40 -12.51
N VAL A 53 7.96 1.69 -12.17
CA VAL A 53 9.07 2.55 -11.74
C VAL A 53 8.75 3.20 -10.40
N CYS A 54 9.50 2.81 -9.37
CA CYS A 54 9.51 3.41 -8.07
C CYS A 54 10.80 4.23 -7.91
N LEU A 55 10.68 5.56 -8.02
CA LEU A 55 11.81 6.47 -7.96
C LEU A 55 11.75 7.28 -6.66
N MET A 56 12.80 7.18 -5.85
CA MET A 56 12.91 7.90 -4.57
C MET A 56 11.73 7.67 -3.62
N GLY A 57 11.11 6.49 -3.68
CA GLY A 57 9.94 6.13 -2.87
C GLY A 57 8.60 6.62 -3.44
N THR A 58 8.58 7.08 -4.69
CA THR A 58 7.37 7.56 -5.38
C THR A 58 7.23 6.91 -6.76
N CYS A 59 6.02 6.47 -7.11
CA CYS A 59 5.72 5.95 -8.44
C CYS A 59 5.80 7.07 -9.50
N GLN A 60 6.37 6.76 -10.65
CA GLN A 60 6.56 7.70 -11.77
C GLN A 60 5.93 7.21 -13.06
#